data_AF-A0A5E6N5C9-F1
#
_entry.id   AF-A0A5E6N5C9-F1
#
_cell.length_a   1.000
_cell.length_b   1.000
_cell.length_c   1.000
_cell.angle_alpha   90.00
_cell.angle_beta   90.00
_cell.angle_gamma   90.00
#
_symmetry.space_group_name_H-M   'P 1'
#
loop_
_entity.id
_entity.type
_entity.pdbx_description
1 polymer ?
#
loop_
_entity_poly.entity_id
_entity_poly.type
_entity_poly.pdbx_seq_one_letter_code
_entity_poly.pdbx_strand_id
1 'polypeptide(L)' 'MLNLVLFEPEIPNNTGSLIRLSANMGASLHLIKPFGFEITDKRLRRAGLDYKELAQVLNMRILIII' A
#
# COMPACT_ATOMS: atom_id res chain seq x y z
N MET A 1 -9.33 13.30 -7.29
CA MET A 1 -8.19 12.38 -7.15
C MET A 1 -8.71 11.08 -6.53
N LEU A 2 -8.40 9.92 -7.11
CA LEU A 2 -8.93 8.62 -6.65
C LEU A 2 -8.15 8.15 -5.42
N ASN A 3 -8.85 7.64 -4.40
CA ASN A 3 -8.25 7.07 -3.19
C ASN A 3 -8.67 5.60 -3.07
N LEU A 4 -7.69 4.72 -2.91
CA LEU A 4 -7.87 3.31 -2.61
C LEU A 4 -7.55 3.10 -1.13
N VAL A 5 -8.38 2.32 -0.43
CA VAL A 5 -8.19 2.04 1.00
C VAL A 5 -8.20 0.53 1.20
N LEU A 6 -7.13 0.00 1.80
CA LEU A 6 -7.04 -1.38 2.26
C LEU A 6 -7.14 -1.38 3.79
N PHE A 7 -8.25 -1.89 4.30
CA PHE A 7 -8.46 -2.11 5.72
C PHE A 7 -7.90 -3.46 6.13
N GLU A 8 -7.01 -3.45 7.13
CA GLU A 8 -6.41 -4.62 7.75
C GLU A 8 -5.95 -5.72 6.77
N PRO A 9 -5.08 -5.40 5.78
CA PRO A 9 -4.70 -6.36 4.75
C PRO A 9 -3.97 -7.59 5.32
N GLU A 10 -4.47 -8.78 5.00
CA GLU A 10 -3.90 -10.05 5.47
C GLU A 10 -3.02 -10.76 4.44
N ILE A 11 -3.28 -10.57 3.14
CA ILE A 11 -2.62 -11.30 2.05
C ILE A 11 -1.60 -10.40 1.35
N PRO A 12 -0.28 -10.65 1.48
CA PRO A 12 0.76 -9.79 0.92
C PRO A 12 0.65 -9.58 -0.60
N ASN A 13 0.31 -10.63 -1.34
CA ASN A 13 0.22 -10.59 -2.81
C ASN A 13 -0.90 -9.66 -3.30
N ASN A 14 -2.03 -9.60 -2.58
CA ASN A 14 -3.14 -8.72 -2.93
C ASN A 14 -2.74 -7.26 -2.73
N THR A 15 -2.10 -6.97 -1.59
CA THR A 15 -1.58 -5.63 -1.28
C THR A 15 -0.55 -5.20 -2.30
N GLY A 16 0.43 -6.05 -2.66
CA GLY A 16 1.41 -5.74 -3.69
C GLY A 16 0.78 -5.43 -5.06
N SER A 17 -0.25 -6.18 -5.44
CA SER A 17 -0.99 -5.94 -6.70
C SER A 17 -1.75 -4.61 -6.68
N LEU A 18 -2.38 -4.28 -5.56
CA LEU A 18 -3.10 -3.01 -5.36
C LEU A 18 -2.15 -1.81 -5.32
N ILE A 19 -0.98 -1.97 -4.72
CA ILE A 19 0.05 -0.94 -4.72
C ILE A 19 0.51 -0.62 -6.15
N ARG A 20 0.77 -1.65 -6.97
CA ARG A 20 1.12 -1.45 -8.39
C ARG A 20 -0.03 -0.81 -9.18
N LEU A 21 -1.27 -1.22 -8.92
CA LEU A 21 -2.45 -0.64 -9.54
C LEU A 21 -2.58 0.86 -9.19
N SER A 22 -2.40 1.22 -7.91
CA SER A 22 -2.50 2.62 -7.48
C SER A 22 -1.44 3.50 -8.14
N ALA A 23 -0.20 3.00 -8.26
CA ALA A 23 0.88 3.69 -8.96
C ALA A 23 0.55 3.91 -10.45
N ASN A 24 0.11 2.86 -11.15
CA ASN A 24 -0.26 2.94 -12.57
C ASN A 24 -1.47 3.88 -12.83
N MET A 25 -2.38 3.99 -11.87
CA MET A 25 -3.57 4.86 -11.98
C MET A 25 -3.33 6.28 -11.48
N GLY A 26 -2.16 6.58 -10.88
CA GLY A 26 -1.94 7.84 -10.17
C GLY A 26 -2.92 8.04 -8.99
N ALA A 27 -3.38 6.95 -8.39
CA ALA A 27 -4.28 6.95 -7.24
C ALA A 27 -3.49 6.86 -5.94
N SER A 28 -3.99 7.51 -4.87
CA SER A 28 -3.40 7.34 -3.53
C SER A 28 -3.89 6.04 -2.91
N LEU A 29 -2.99 5.27 -2.32
CA LEU A 29 -3.32 4.06 -1.58
C LEU A 29 -3.13 4.30 -0.08
N HIS A 30 -4.14 3.96 0.71
CA HIS A 30 -4.11 4.05 2.16
C HIS A 30 -4.17 2.64 2.73
N LEU A 31 -3.19 2.26 3.55
CA LEU A 31 -3.15 0.98 4.25
C LEU A 31 -3.48 1.22 5.73
N ILE A 32 -4.58 0.63 6.20
CA ILE A 32 -5.01 0.73 7.60
C ILE A 32 -4.56 -0.54 8.34
N LYS A 33 -3.90 -0.34 9.47
CA LYS A 33 -3.38 -1.40 10.35
C LYS A 33 -4.52 -2.05 11.18
N PRO A 34 -4.28 -3.24 11.77
CA PRO A 34 -3.08 -4.09 11.66
C PRO A 34 -2.92 -4.76 10.30
N PHE A 35 -1.67 -5.07 9.93
CA PHE A 35 -1.40 -5.88 8.74
C PHE A 35 -1.22 -7.33 9.19
N GLY A 36 -1.79 -8.29 8.45
CA GLY A 36 -1.53 -9.72 8.66
C GLY A 36 -0.14 -10.15 8.20
N PHE A 37 0.70 -9.21 7.73
CA PHE A 37 2.05 -9.46 7.28
C PHE A 37 2.96 -8.25 7.48
N GLU A 38 4.26 -8.52 7.54
CA GLU A 38 5.28 -7.47 7.62
C GLU A 38 5.53 -6.82 6.26
N ILE A 39 5.45 -5.49 6.21
CA ILE A 39 5.86 -4.70 5.04
C ILE A 39 7.35 -4.42 5.16
N THR A 40 8.15 -4.97 4.25
CA THR A 40 9.60 -4.74 4.18
C THR A 40 9.99 -4.23 2.80
N ASP A 41 11.05 -3.42 2.72
CA ASP A 41 11.55 -2.88 1.45
C ASP A 41 11.84 -3.96 0.41
N LYS A 42 12.28 -5.14 0.85
CA LYS A 42 12.51 -6.30 -0.03
C LYS A 42 11.22 -6.81 -0.66
N ARG A 43 10.11 -6.83 0.09
CA ARG A 43 8.79 -7.24 -0.42
C ARG A 43 8.20 -6.18 -1.35
N LEU A 44 8.39 -4.90 -1.04
CA LEU A 44 7.95 -3.79 -1.89
C LEU A 44 8.71 -3.75 -3.22
N ARG A 45 10.05 -3.87 -3.20
CA ARG A 45 10.86 -3.99 -4.41
C ARG A 45 10.47 -5.19 -5.27
N ARG A 46 10.16 -6.33 -4.64
CA ARG A 46 9.68 -7.53 -5.35
C ARG A 46 8.32 -7.34 -6.01
N ALA A 47 7.47 -6.44 -5.50
CA ALA A 47 6.22 -6.07 -6.15
C ALA A 47 6.41 -5.17 -7.38
N GLY A 48 7.66 -4.85 -7.73
CA GLY A 48 8.01 -4.00 -8.86
C GLY A 48 7.88 -2.52 -8.53
N LEU A 49 7.97 -2.15 -7.25
CA LEU A 49 7.84 -0.76 -6.83
C LEU A 49 9.19 -0.08 -6.71
N ASP A 50 9.33 1.04 -7.41
CA ASP A 50 10.45 1.96 -7.27
C ASP A 50 10.24 2.91 -6.08
N TYR A 51 11.33 3.49 -5.57
CA TYR A 51 11.31 4.38 -4.39
C TYR A 51 10.33 5.57 -4.54
N LYS A 52 10.13 6.07 -5.77
CA LYS A 52 9.16 7.13 -6.09
C LYS A 52 7.71 6.68 -5.96
N GLU A 53 7.41 5.45 -6.35
CA GLU A 53 6.08 4.86 -6.24
C GLU A 53 5.77 4.56 -4.77
N LEU A 54 6.78 4.08 -4.03
CA LEU A 54 6.73 3.92 -2.57
C LEU A 54 6.29 5.22 -1.86
N ALA A 55 6.82 6.37 -2.28
CA ALA A 55 6.52 7.66 -1.66
C ALA A 55 5.06 8.13 -1.88
N GLN A 56 4.42 7.73 -2.99
CA GLN A 56 3.00 8.02 -3.23
C GLN A 56 2.06 7.03 -2.55
N VAL A 57 2.54 5.79 -2.36
CA VAL A 57 1.81 4.68 -1.74
C VAL A 57 1.82 4.79 -0.20
N LEU A 58 2.88 5.34 0.38
CA LEU A 58 3.06 5.44 1.82
C LEU A 58 2.45 6.71 2.42
N ASN A 59 1.27 7.11 1.95
CA ASN A 59 0.40 7.94 2.79
C ASN A 59 -0.28 7.00 3.80
N MET A 60 0.52 6.39 4.68
CA MET A 60 0.05 5.57 5.79
C MET A 60 -0.67 6.46 6.80
N ARG A 61 -1.92 6.80 6.51
CA ARG A 61 -2.82 7.36 7.51
C ARG A 61 -3.24 6.24 8.43
N ILE A 62 -2.63 6.22 9.61
CA ILE A 62 -3.20 5.52 10.77
C ILE A 62 -4.50 6.26 11.09
N LEU A 63 -5.62 5.85 10.49
CA LEU A 63 -6.92 6.16 11.07
C LEU A 63 -7.01 5.31 12.34
N ILE A 64 -6.54 5.88 13.45
CA ILE A 64 -7.07 5.48 14.75
C ILE A 64 -8.54 5.87 14.66
N ILE A 65 -9.41 4.87 14.61
CA ILE A 65 -10.85 5.08 14.73
C ILE A 65 -11.09 5.54 16.17
N ILE A 66 -11.02 6.86 16.39
CA ILE A 66 -11.57 7.62 17.52
C ILE A 66 -12.15 8.92 16.98
#